data_AF-A0A662PYL0-F1
#
_entry.id   AF-A0A662PYL0-F1
#
_cell.length_a   1.000
_cell.length_b   1.000
_cell.length_c   1.000
_cell.angle_alpha   90.00
_cell.angle_beta   90.00
_cell.angle_gamma   90.00
#
_symmetry.space_group_name_H-M   'P 1'
#
loop_
_entity.id
_entity.type
_entity.pdbx_description
1 polymer ?
#
loop_
_entity_poly.entity_id
_entity_poly.type
_entity_poly.pdbx_seq_one_letter_code
_entity_poly.pdbx_strand_id
1 'polypeptide(L)'
;MSFIGEEDARFVHKLFKRYYFESREEVYVPERLPEREFGYFTFMEKIMIRHMSFNSPRELKDALVEKAPLHVYHSAAFYRYPRAPMDQKGWLGSELAFDIDADHLKTPCRKKHDFKICRTCMLAYPVEAEKCSRCGGSLEKVEWVCDKCLEGAKAEALKLLEILEGDLGFEKIRMAFSGNRGYHLIVSDEQVLELSQQERKEIIDYITGTGLDLRMLGLGGRRVRAEIAPDIADPGWRGRIARSSLQLMLAADPERLYELTEDKKAYSIKEEFEKARELLSDNVPWGALK
;
A
#
# COMPACT_ATOMS: atom_id res chain seq x y z
N MET A 1 14.77 2.74 -10.94
CA MET A 1 14.94 1.64 -11.91
C MET A 1 15.46 2.20 -13.23
N SER A 2 16.78 2.30 -13.35
CA SER A 2 17.44 2.80 -14.55
C SER A 2 18.50 1.79 -14.93
N PHE A 3 18.32 1.11 -16.07
CA PHE A 3 19.42 0.40 -16.72
C PHE A 3 20.59 1.39 -16.87
N ILE A 4 21.78 0.95 -16.47
CA ILE A 4 23.00 1.78 -16.52
C ILE A 4 23.58 1.78 -17.94
N GLY A 5 23.44 0.67 -18.68
CA GLY A 5 23.81 0.56 -20.09
C GLY A 5 22.61 0.36 -21.03
N GLU A 6 22.77 0.81 -22.28
CA GLU A 6 21.79 0.56 -23.35
C GLU A 6 21.68 -0.93 -23.71
N GLU A 7 22.77 -1.68 -23.62
CA GLU A 7 22.78 -3.12 -23.92
C GLU A 7 21.89 -3.89 -22.94
N ASP A 8 21.98 -3.58 -21.65
CA ASP A 8 21.11 -4.14 -20.60
C ASP A 8 19.64 -3.80 -20.89
N ALA A 9 19.35 -2.54 -21.24
CA ALA A 9 18.01 -2.12 -21.59
C ALA A 9 17.46 -2.92 -22.78
N ARG A 10 18.25 -3.11 -23.85
CA ARG A 10 17.85 -3.90 -25.02
C ARG A 10 17.65 -5.37 -24.67
N PHE A 11 18.50 -5.93 -23.82
CA PHE A 11 18.35 -7.31 -23.35
C PHE A 11 17.06 -7.51 -22.57
N VAL A 12 16.79 -6.67 -21.56
CA VAL A 12 15.57 -6.78 -20.74
C VAL A 12 14.32 -6.48 -21.56
N HIS A 13 14.37 -5.54 -22.52
CA HIS A 13 13.25 -5.29 -23.43
C HIS A 13 12.86 -6.54 -24.24
N LYS A 14 13.82 -7.37 -24.65
CA LYS A 14 13.51 -8.66 -25.30
C LYS A 14 12.75 -9.60 -24.37
N LEU A 15 13.09 -9.61 -23.08
CA LEU A 15 12.36 -10.40 -22.07
C LEU A 15 10.93 -9.88 -21.88
N PHE A 16 10.73 -8.55 -21.87
CA PHE A 16 9.39 -7.96 -21.80
C PHE A 16 8.56 -8.29 -23.04
N LYS A 17 9.14 -8.23 -24.24
CA LYS A 17 8.46 -8.66 -25.47
C LYS A 17 8.02 -10.11 -25.38
N ARG A 18 8.90 -10.98 -24.90
CA ARG A 18 8.59 -12.40 -24.68
C ARG A 18 7.46 -12.57 -23.68
N TYR A 19 7.52 -11.90 -22.53
CA TYR A 19 6.48 -11.93 -21.51
C TYR A 19 5.11 -11.53 -22.04
N TYR A 20 5.00 -10.36 -22.70
CA TYR A 20 3.72 -9.91 -23.24
C TYR A 20 3.20 -10.83 -24.36
N PHE A 21 4.08 -11.50 -25.09
CA PHE A 21 3.69 -12.49 -26.09
C PHE A 21 3.18 -13.79 -25.46
N GLU A 22 3.94 -14.38 -24.52
CA GLU A 22 3.64 -15.68 -23.91
C GLU A 22 2.47 -15.59 -22.91
N SER A 23 2.44 -14.55 -22.07
CA SER A 23 1.41 -14.34 -21.03
C SER A 23 0.30 -13.40 -21.50
N ARG A 24 0.12 -13.21 -22.81
CA ARG A 24 -0.86 -12.31 -23.42
C ARG A 24 -2.26 -12.46 -22.83
N GLU A 25 -2.69 -13.69 -22.58
CA GLU A 25 -4.05 -13.96 -22.12
C GLU A 25 -4.26 -13.68 -20.63
N GLU A 26 -3.19 -13.71 -19.84
CA GLU A 26 -3.19 -13.40 -18.40
C GLU A 26 -3.16 -11.90 -18.10
N VAL A 27 -2.91 -11.06 -19.12
CA VAL A 27 -2.91 -9.61 -18.96
C VAL A 27 -4.29 -9.14 -18.52
N TYR A 28 -4.31 -8.47 -17.37
CA TYR A 28 -5.50 -7.83 -16.82
C TYR A 28 -6.08 -6.80 -17.78
N VAL A 29 -7.41 -6.81 -17.92
CA VAL A 29 -8.15 -5.84 -18.73
C VAL A 29 -9.16 -5.14 -17.82
N PRO A 30 -9.07 -3.82 -17.65
CA PRO A 30 -9.98 -3.11 -16.78
C PRO A 30 -11.38 -2.99 -17.38
N GLU A 31 -12.38 -2.94 -16.50
CA GLU A 31 -13.76 -2.63 -16.88
C GLU A 31 -13.86 -1.22 -17.50
N ARG A 32 -14.92 -1.02 -18.31
CA ARG A 32 -15.16 0.24 -19.06
C ARG A 32 -13.93 0.67 -19.88
N LEU A 33 -13.24 -0.31 -20.48
CA LEU A 33 -12.01 -0.12 -21.25
C LEU A 33 -12.06 1.07 -22.24
N PRO A 34 -13.12 1.27 -23.05
CA PRO A 34 -13.18 2.36 -24.03
C PRO A 34 -13.22 3.76 -23.41
N GLU A 35 -13.52 3.86 -22.11
CA GLU A 35 -13.69 5.10 -21.38
C GLU A 35 -12.46 5.46 -20.54
N ARG A 36 -11.41 4.63 -20.55
CA ARG A 36 -10.18 4.87 -19.80
C ARG A 36 -9.09 5.49 -20.68
N GLU A 37 -8.34 6.41 -20.10
CA GLU A 37 -7.06 6.84 -20.65
C GLU A 37 -6.00 5.80 -20.31
N PHE A 38 -5.18 5.45 -21.29
CA PHE A 38 -3.98 4.65 -21.09
C PHE A 38 -2.73 5.51 -21.30
N GLY A 39 -1.68 5.16 -20.57
CA GLY A 39 -0.35 5.69 -20.76
C GLY A 39 0.71 4.63 -20.49
N TYR A 40 1.87 4.77 -21.11
CA TYR A 40 2.98 3.84 -20.92
C TYR A 40 4.32 4.54 -21.04
N PHE A 41 5.36 3.96 -20.46
CA PHE A 41 6.75 4.41 -20.67
C PHE A 41 7.41 3.57 -21.76
N THR A 42 8.08 4.24 -22.70
CA THR A 42 8.94 3.53 -23.65
C THR A 42 10.13 2.91 -22.93
N PHE A 43 10.61 1.80 -23.45
CA PHE A 43 11.69 1.06 -22.80
C PHE A 43 13.05 1.73 -22.97
N MET A 44 13.34 2.23 -24.17
CA MET A 44 14.66 2.80 -24.50
C MET A 44 14.78 4.24 -24.00
N GLU A 45 13.89 5.12 -24.46
CA GLU A 45 13.95 6.56 -24.21
C GLU A 45 13.36 6.95 -22.86
N LYS A 46 12.63 6.04 -22.19
CA LYS A 46 11.96 6.27 -20.90
C LYS A 46 11.04 7.50 -20.94
N ILE A 47 10.40 7.73 -22.08
CA ILE A 47 9.42 8.79 -22.25
C ILE A 47 8.01 8.28 -21.97
N MET A 48 7.19 9.10 -21.34
CA MET A 48 5.79 8.78 -21.10
C MET A 48 4.96 9.12 -22.33
N ILE A 49 4.28 8.12 -22.89
CA ILE A 49 3.26 8.27 -23.93
C ILE A 49 1.89 8.17 -23.28
N ARG A 50 0.98 9.08 -23.63
CA ARG A 50 -0.34 9.26 -22.99
C ARG A 50 -1.44 9.51 -24.01
N HIS A 51 -2.67 9.77 -23.54
CA HIS A 51 -3.84 10.06 -24.36
C HIS A 51 -4.21 8.91 -25.31
N MET A 52 -4.01 7.67 -24.85
CA MET A 52 -4.43 6.47 -25.56
C MET A 52 -5.75 5.95 -25.00
N SER A 53 -6.48 5.20 -25.81
CA SER A 53 -7.63 4.41 -25.36
C SER A 53 -7.76 3.19 -26.27
N PHE A 54 -8.41 2.15 -25.78
CA PHE A 54 -8.62 0.90 -26.51
C PHE A 54 -10.10 0.56 -26.52
N ASN A 55 -10.63 0.13 -27.66
CA ASN A 55 -12.04 -0.21 -27.79
C ASN A 55 -12.32 -1.69 -27.51
N SER A 56 -11.28 -2.53 -27.42
CA SER A 56 -11.42 -3.95 -27.11
C SER A 56 -10.22 -4.51 -26.33
N PRO A 57 -10.43 -5.58 -25.53
CA PRO A 57 -9.35 -6.32 -24.88
C PRO A 57 -8.25 -6.76 -25.85
N ARG A 58 -8.63 -7.14 -27.08
CA ARG A 58 -7.70 -7.57 -28.13
C ARG A 58 -6.76 -6.43 -28.55
N GLU A 59 -7.31 -5.24 -28.78
CA GLU A 59 -6.53 -4.05 -29.17
C GLU A 59 -5.50 -3.67 -28.11
N LEU A 60 -5.90 -3.69 -26.82
CA LEU A 60 -4.98 -3.47 -25.70
C LEU A 60 -3.86 -4.51 -25.69
N LYS A 61 -4.21 -5.80 -25.74
CA LYS A 61 -3.25 -6.92 -25.71
C LYS A 61 -2.27 -6.85 -26.89
N ASP A 62 -2.76 -6.63 -28.11
CA ASP A 62 -1.93 -6.49 -29.31
C ASP A 62 -0.94 -5.32 -29.18
N ALA A 63 -1.41 -4.16 -28.68
CA ALA A 63 -0.56 -3.00 -28.45
C ALA A 63 0.53 -3.27 -27.39
N LEU A 64 0.24 -4.05 -26.34
CA LEU A 64 1.23 -4.42 -25.33
C LEU A 64 2.29 -5.38 -25.87
N VAL A 65 1.91 -6.35 -26.70
CA VAL A 65 2.86 -7.25 -27.39
C VAL A 65 3.77 -6.47 -28.34
N GLU A 66 3.20 -5.55 -29.12
CA GLU A 66 3.95 -4.74 -30.09
C GLU A 66 4.94 -3.80 -29.40
N LYS A 67 4.46 -3.07 -28.39
CA LYS A 67 5.21 -1.98 -27.75
C LYS A 67 6.12 -2.45 -26.62
N ALA A 68 5.77 -3.55 -25.94
CA ALA A 68 6.45 -4.08 -24.76
C ALA A 68 6.92 -2.98 -23.78
N PRO A 69 5.97 -2.22 -23.22
CA PRO A 69 6.28 -1.02 -22.44
C PRO A 69 7.03 -1.35 -21.16
N LEU A 70 7.89 -0.42 -20.71
CA LEU A 70 8.57 -0.52 -19.42
C LEU A 70 7.59 -0.43 -18.26
N HIS A 71 6.61 0.45 -18.37
CA HIS A 71 5.50 0.61 -17.43
C HIS A 71 4.22 0.88 -18.22
N VAL A 72 3.10 0.35 -17.77
CA VAL A 72 1.77 0.61 -18.34
C VAL A 72 0.82 1.05 -17.23
N TYR A 73 -0.03 2.04 -17.54
CA TYR A 73 -1.00 2.62 -16.63
C TYR A 73 -2.32 2.83 -17.35
N HIS A 74 -3.41 2.80 -16.59
CA HIS A 74 -4.70 3.33 -17.00
C HIS A 74 -5.23 4.30 -15.96
N SER A 75 -6.11 5.22 -16.36
CA SER A 75 -6.77 6.13 -15.43
C SER A 75 -7.72 5.39 -14.49
N ALA A 76 -7.80 5.85 -13.24
CA ALA A 76 -8.91 5.53 -12.33
C ALA A 76 -10.22 6.22 -12.76
N ALA A 77 -10.09 7.36 -13.44
CA ALA A 77 -11.20 8.11 -14.01
C ALA A 77 -11.68 7.53 -15.35
N PHE A 78 -12.96 7.75 -15.62
CA PHE A 78 -13.66 7.45 -16.86
C PHE A 78 -13.94 8.76 -17.61
N TYR A 79 -13.85 8.70 -18.94
CA TYR A 79 -13.98 9.86 -19.82
C TYR A 79 -14.81 9.51 -21.05
N ARG A 80 -15.58 10.49 -21.54
CA ARG A 80 -16.29 10.38 -22.82
C ARG A 80 -15.33 10.36 -24.00
N TYR A 81 -14.22 11.12 -23.91
CA TYR A 81 -13.19 11.24 -24.93
C TYR A 81 -11.79 11.04 -24.32
N PRO A 82 -11.37 9.80 -23.99
CA PRO A 82 -10.15 9.59 -23.18
C PRO A 82 -8.85 10.00 -23.90
N ARG A 83 -8.87 10.07 -25.24
CA ARG A 83 -7.77 10.53 -26.09
C ARG A 83 -7.67 12.06 -26.20
N ALA A 84 -8.68 12.81 -25.76
CA ALA A 84 -8.69 14.27 -25.86
C ALA A 84 -7.72 14.92 -24.84
N PRO A 85 -7.39 16.21 -25.01
CA PRO A 85 -6.83 17.05 -23.96
C PRO A 85 -7.75 17.13 -22.72
N MET A 86 -7.20 17.44 -21.55
CA MET A 86 -7.88 17.29 -20.26
C MET A 86 -9.23 18.01 -20.16
N ASP A 87 -9.26 19.27 -20.60
CA ASP A 87 -10.44 20.15 -20.65
C ASP A 87 -11.56 19.61 -21.55
N GLN A 88 -11.23 18.73 -22.49
CA GLN A 88 -12.14 18.19 -23.50
C GLN A 88 -12.48 16.72 -23.29
N LYS A 89 -11.91 16.06 -22.27
CA LYS A 89 -12.15 14.62 -22.04
C LYS A 89 -13.59 14.28 -21.68
N GLY A 90 -14.31 15.21 -21.05
CA GLY A 90 -15.65 14.97 -20.52
C GLY A 90 -15.64 13.88 -19.44
N TRP A 91 -15.26 14.25 -18.22
CA TRP A 91 -15.20 13.34 -17.07
C TRP A 91 -16.56 12.69 -16.79
N LEU A 92 -16.57 11.38 -16.52
CA LEU A 92 -17.77 10.57 -16.28
C LEU A 92 -17.82 9.96 -14.87
N GLY A 93 -16.76 10.07 -14.09
CA GLY A 93 -16.61 9.41 -12.80
C GLY A 93 -15.19 8.93 -12.55
N SER A 94 -14.88 8.50 -11.33
CA SER A 94 -13.60 7.87 -10.98
C SER A 94 -13.73 6.87 -9.85
N GLU A 95 -13.07 5.74 -10.00
CA GLU A 95 -12.83 4.80 -8.91
C GLU A 95 -12.07 5.48 -7.76
N LEU A 96 -12.18 4.95 -6.54
CA LEU A 96 -11.24 5.29 -5.47
C LEU A 96 -10.00 4.41 -5.62
N ALA A 97 -8.83 5.04 -5.64
CA ALA A 97 -7.56 4.35 -5.69
C ALA A 97 -6.74 4.71 -4.46
N PHE A 98 -6.28 3.69 -3.74
CA PHE A 98 -5.40 3.82 -2.60
C PHE A 98 -4.07 3.16 -2.93
N ASP A 99 -2.97 3.82 -2.58
CA ASP A 99 -1.61 3.34 -2.81
C ASP A 99 -0.86 3.26 -1.47
N ILE A 100 -0.36 2.07 -1.15
CA ILE A 100 0.36 1.77 0.08
C ILE A 100 1.79 1.41 -0.30
N ASP A 101 2.68 2.39 -0.17
CA ASP A 101 4.11 2.26 -0.41
C ASP A 101 4.87 1.83 0.84
N ALA A 102 5.61 0.72 0.76
CA ALA A 102 6.43 0.24 1.87
C ALA A 102 7.56 1.22 2.26
N ASP A 103 8.02 2.06 1.33
CA ASP A 103 9.09 3.05 1.58
C ASP A 103 8.66 4.17 2.53
N HIS A 104 7.35 4.43 2.61
CA HIS A 104 6.76 5.38 3.55
C HIS A 104 6.50 4.76 4.92
N LEU A 105 6.62 3.43 5.06
CA LEU A 105 6.50 2.76 6.34
C LEU A 105 7.81 2.85 7.13
N LYS A 106 7.68 3.15 8.42
CA LYS A 106 8.81 3.18 9.36
C LYS A 106 9.17 1.76 9.76
N THR A 107 9.83 1.02 8.87
CA THR A 107 10.29 -0.33 9.17
C THR A 107 11.72 -0.34 9.73
N PRO A 108 12.02 -1.13 10.77
CA PRO A 108 13.38 -1.21 11.34
C PRO A 108 14.44 -1.73 10.34
N CYS A 109 14.02 -2.40 9.26
CA CYS A 109 14.90 -3.01 8.28
C CYS A 109 15.47 -2.02 7.25
N ARG A 110 14.93 -0.80 7.12
CA ARG A 110 15.34 0.17 6.09
C ARG A 110 16.85 0.44 6.07
N LYS A 111 17.46 0.57 7.24
CA LYS A 111 18.91 0.81 7.40
C LYS A 111 19.80 -0.36 6.95
N LYS A 112 19.23 -1.55 6.75
CA LYS A 112 19.99 -2.77 6.46
C LYS A 112 20.06 -3.11 4.97
N HIS A 113 19.11 -2.62 4.17
CA HIS A 113 18.97 -3.03 2.77
C HIS A 113 19.14 -1.91 1.75
N ASP A 114 19.11 -0.64 2.16
CA ASP A 114 19.51 0.44 1.27
C ASP A 114 21.02 0.41 1.06
N PHE A 115 21.47 0.60 -0.17
CA PHE A 115 22.89 0.68 -0.53
C PHE A 115 23.10 1.70 -1.64
N LYS A 116 24.35 1.93 -2.00
CA LYS A 116 24.74 2.80 -3.10
C LYS A 116 25.51 2.02 -4.17
N ILE A 117 25.39 2.40 -5.43
CA ILE A 117 26.14 1.79 -6.53
C ILE A 117 27.00 2.83 -7.25
N CYS A 118 28.21 2.45 -7.64
CA CYS A 118 29.02 3.28 -8.53
C CYS A 118 28.60 3.05 -9.99
N ARG A 119 28.23 4.12 -10.71
CA ARG A 119 27.83 4.03 -12.13
C ARG A 119 28.92 3.56 -13.08
N THR A 120 30.19 3.71 -12.69
CA THR A 120 31.33 3.32 -13.52
C THR A 120 31.82 1.92 -13.20
N CYS A 121 31.99 1.63 -11.90
CA CYS A 121 32.59 0.35 -11.47
C CYS A 121 31.54 -0.73 -11.17
N MET A 122 30.26 -0.37 -11.08
CA MET A 122 29.15 -1.27 -10.72
C MET A 122 29.32 -1.95 -9.35
N LEU A 123 30.20 -1.41 -8.49
CA LEU A 123 30.41 -1.90 -7.12
C LEU A 123 29.38 -1.28 -6.18
N ALA A 124 28.89 -2.11 -5.24
CA ALA A 124 27.98 -1.71 -4.19
C ALA A 124 28.74 -1.17 -2.96
N TYR A 125 28.14 -0.19 -2.29
CA TYR A 125 28.69 0.52 -1.15
C TYR A 125 27.60 0.73 -0.09
N PRO A 126 27.97 0.84 1.21
CA PRO A 126 27.04 1.28 2.26
C PRO A 126 26.44 2.65 1.95
N VAL A 127 25.26 2.93 2.50
CA VAL A 127 24.55 4.21 2.28
C VAL A 127 25.33 5.43 2.76
N GLU A 128 26.24 5.27 3.72
CA GLU A 128 27.09 6.33 4.26
C GLU A 128 28.24 6.70 3.32
N ALA A 129 28.58 5.84 2.35
CA ALA A 129 29.70 6.09 1.45
C ALA A 129 29.44 7.33 0.57
N GLU A 130 30.41 8.24 0.51
CA GLU A 130 30.28 9.48 -0.28
C GLU A 130 30.75 9.30 -1.73
N LYS A 131 31.82 8.52 -1.94
CA LYS A 131 32.44 8.32 -3.26
C LYS A 131 32.91 6.87 -3.44
N CYS A 132 33.05 6.46 -4.70
CA CYS A 132 33.61 5.17 -5.06
C CYS A 132 35.08 5.09 -4.67
N SER A 133 35.46 4.15 -3.79
CA SER A 133 36.84 3.93 -3.38
C SER A 133 37.77 3.45 -4.51
N ARG A 134 37.20 2.92 -5.60
CA ARG A 134 37.96 2.38 -6.74
C ARG A 134 38.27 3.44 -7.82
N CYS A 135 37.31 4.29 -8.16
CA CYS A 135 37.45 5.26 -9.26
C CYS A 135 37.21 6.72 -8.87
N GLY A 136 36.86 7.01 -7.61
CA GLY A 136 36.50 8.35 -7.14
C GLY A 136 35.16 8.89 -7.66
N GLY A 137 34.45 8.12 -8.48
CA GLY A 137 33.18 8.49 -9.09
C GLY A 137 32.02 8.62 -8.10
N SER A 138 30.92 9.20 -8.58
CA SER A 138 29.69 9.37 -7.82
C SER A 138 28.99 8.04 -7.55
N LEU A 139 28.25 8.03 -6.45
CA LEU A 139 27.48 6.90 -5.96
C LEU A 139 25.98 7.22 -6.06
N GLU A 140 25.20 6.30 -6.62
CA GLU A 140 23.74 6.41 -6.75
C GLU A 140 23.06 5.57 -5.68
N LYS A 141 22.15 6.17 -4.90
CA LYS A 141 21.39 5.46 -3.87
C LYS A 141 20.41 4.50 -4.54
N VAL A 142 20.39 3.27 -4.05
CA VAL A 142 19.39 2.26 -4.36
C VAL A 142 18.54 2.04 -3.12
N GLU A 143 17.26 2.38 -3.25
CA GLU A 143 16.24 2.08 -2.25
C GLU A 143 15.70 0.69 -2.55
N TRP A 144 15.99 -0.25 -1.65
CA TRP A 144 15.59 -1.63 -1.81
C TRP A 144 14.40 -1.92 -0.89
N VAL A 145 13.52 -2.82 -1.30
CA VAL A 145 12.40 -3.26 -0.47
C VAL A 145 12.59 -4.75 -0.18
N CYS A 146 12.73 -5.08 1.10
CA CYS A 146 12.86 -6.47 1.56
C CYS A 146 11.50 -7.05 1.95
N ASP A 147 11.46 -8.37 2.20
CA ASP A 147 10.24 -9.08 2.59
C ASP A 147 9.55 -8.47 3.81
N LYS A 148 10.33 -7.97 4.79
CA LYS A 148 9.76 -7.30 5.98
C LYS A 148 9.06 -6.00 5.65
N CYS A 149 9.56 -5.25 4.66
CA CYS A 149 8.89 -4.04 4.18
C CYS A 149 7.58 -4.39 3.46
N LEU A 150 7.59 -5.43 2.62
CA LEU A 150 6.40 -5.90 1.92
C LEU A 150 5.34 -6.46 2.86
N GLU A 151 5.74 -7.23 3.89
CA GLU A 151 4.82 -7.71 4.91
C GLU A 151 4.23 -6.56 5.74
N GLY A 152 5.03 -5.53 6.03
CA GLY A 152 4.53 -4.29 6.65
C GLY A 152 3.46 -3.61 5.77
N ALA A 153 3.74 -3.42 4.48
CA ALA A 153 2.78 -2.82 3.55
C ALA A 153 1.52 -3.66 3.36
N LYS A 154 1.67 -4.99 3.34
CA LYS A 154 0.54 -5.92 3.30
C LYS A 154 -0.33 -5.80 4.54
N ALA A 155 0.27 -5.69 5.73
CA ALA A 155 -0.47 -5.51 6.96
C ALA A 155 -1.29 -4.20 6.95
N GLU A 156 -0.71 -3.09 6.47
CA GLU A 156 -1.47 -1.84 6.31
C GLU A 156 -2.57 -1.95 5.23
N ALA A 157 -2.33 -2.68 4.14
CA ALA A 157 -3.33 -2.95 3.11
C ALA A 157 -4.52 -3.74 3.64
N LEU A 158 -4.28 -4.73 4.51
CA LEU A 158 -5.34 -5.51 5.14
C LEU A 158 -6.16 -4.68 6.14
N LYS A 159 -5.52 -3.78 6.89
CA LYS A 159 -6.26 -2.83 7.76
C LYS A 159 -7.13 -1.88 6.95
N LEU A 160 -6.62 -1.38 5.83
CA LEU A 160 -7.39 -0.55 4.92
C LEU A 160 -8.58 -1.33 4.36
N LEU A 161 -8.37 -2.57 3.91
CA LEU A 161 -9.45 -3.44 3.43
C LEU A 161 -10.55 -3.63 4.49
N GLU A 162 -10.17 -3.90 5.75
CA GLU A 162 -11.13 -4.00 6.87
C GLU A 162 -11.97 -2.71 7.03
N ILE A 163 -11.35 -1.54 6.90
CA ILE A 163 -12.07 -0.25 6.97
C ILE A 163 -13.02 -0.09 5.78
N LEU A 164 -12.54 -0.37 4.56
CA LEU A 164 -13.35 -0.20 3.35
C LEU A 164 -14.57 -1.13 3.34
N GLU A 165 -14.41 -2.38 3.77
CA GLU A 165 -15.49 -3.38 3.82
C GLU A 165 -16.37 -3.20 5.06
N GLY A 166 -15.77 -3.13 6.25
CA GLY A 166 -16.50 -3.17 7.52
C GLY A 166 -17.10 -1.83 7.93
N ASP A 167 -16.35 -0.74 7.80
CA ASP A 167 -16.78 0.57 8.27
C ASP A 167 -17.55 1.35 7.19
N LEU A 168 -17.08 1.28 5.94
CA LEU A 168 -17.65 2.04 4.82
C LEU A 168 -18.60 1.23 3.94
N GLY A 169 -18.64 -0.10 4.10
CA GLY A 169 -19.60 -0.97 3.41
C GLY A 169 -19.37 -1.07 1.90
N PHE A 170 -18.15 -0.87 1.42
CA PHE A 170 -17.83 -1.06 0.01
C PHE A 170 -17.70 -2.54 -0.33
N GLU A 171 -18.20 -2.94 -1.49
CA GLU A 171 -18.26 -4.35 -1.90
C GLU A 171 -17.33 -4.65 -3.08
N LYS A 172 -17.15 -3.70 -4.01
CA LYS A 172 -16.38 -3.92 -5.24
C LYS A 172 -14.94 -3.45 -5.07
N ILE A 173 -14.17 -4.22 -4.31
CA ILE A 173 -12.77 -3.90 -3.99
C ILE A 173 -11.81 -4.86 -4.68
N ARG A 174 -10.78 -4.32 -5.33
CA ARG A 174 -9.67 -5.09 -5.91
C ARG A 174 -8.37 -4.66 -5.27
N MET A 175 -7.63 -5.62 -4.71
CA MET A 175 -6.28 -5.40 -4.21
C MET A 175 -5.26 -6.03 -5.16
N ALA A 176 -4.18 -5.31 -5.46
CA ALA A 176 -3.08 -5.81 -6.28
C ALA A 176 -1.74 -5.42 -5.67
N PHE A 177 -0.74 -6.29 -5.80
CA PHE A 177 0.65 -5.90 -5.58
C PHE A 177 1.06 -4.93 -6.69
N SER A 178 1.72 -3.82 -6.33
CA SER A 178 2.11 -2.78 -7.29
C SER A 178 3.20 -3.22 -8.28
N GLY A 179 3.78 -4.40 -8.06
CA GLY A 179 4.86 -4.96 -8.86
C GLY A 179 6.26 -4.55 -8.37
N ASN A 180 6.35 -3.74 -7.30
CA ASN A 180 7.64 -3.32 -6.77
C ASN A 180 7.66 -3.21 -5.24
N ARG A 181 6.91 -2.27 -4.65
CA ARG A 181 7.15 -1.84 -3.25
C ARG A 181 5.91 -1.73 -2.39
N GLY A 182 4.74 -2.13 -2.88
CA GLY A 182 3.50 -1.77 -2.23
C GLY A 182 2.28 -2.48 -2.78
N TYR A 183 1.13 -2.01 -2.34
CA TYR A 183 -0.17 -2.55 -2.74
C TYR A 183 -1.09 -1.42 -3.16
N HIS A 184 -1.87 -1.68 -4.21
CA HIS A 184 -2.95 -0.80 -4.63
C HIS A 184 -4.29 -1.43 -4.26
N LEU A 185 -5.20 -0.63 -3.72
CA LEU A 185 -6.61 -1.01 -3.54
C LEU A 185 -7.46 -0.10 -4.41
N ILE A 186 -8.32 -0.69 -5.22
CA ILE A 186 -9.26 0.03 -6.09
C ILE A 186 -10.69 -0.33 -5.67
N VAL A 187 -11.49 0.69 -5.36
CA VAL A 187 -12.93 0.56 -5.08
C VAL A 187 -13.70 1.07 -6.29
N SER A 188 -14.57 0.22 -6.83
CA SER A 188 -15.35 0.50 -8.05
C SER A 188 -16.87 0.47 -7.84
N ASP A 189 -17.32 0.59 -6.59
CA ASP A 189 -18.73 0.77 -6.24
C ASP A 189 -19.33 2.00 -6.96
N GLU A 190 -20.56 1.90 -7.45
CA GLU A 190 -21.17 2.98 -8.25
C GLU A 190 -21.27 4.29 -7.45
N GLN A 191 -21.55 4.20 -6.15
CA GLN A 191 -21.65 5.34 -5.25
C GLN A 191 -20.35 6.14 -5.10
N VAL A 192 -19.18 5.56 -5.41
CA VAL A 192 -17.90 6.26 -5.27
C VAL A 192 -17.49 7.02 -6.53
N LEU A 193 -18.14 6.75 -7.66
CA LEU A 193 -17.70 7.25 -8.97
C LEU A 193 -17.83 8.77 -9.07
N GLU A 194 -18.89 9.34 -8.50
CA GLU A 194 -19.17 10.77 -8.60
C GLU A 194 -18.57 11.61 -7.46
N LEU A 195 -17.94 10.96 -6.47
CA LEU A 195 -17.37 11.67 -5.32
C LEU A 195 -16.38 12.75 -5.75
N SER A 196 -16.60 13.95 -5.23
CA SER A 196 -15.71 15.09 -5.38
C SER A 196 -14.39 14.87 -4.64
N GLN A 197 -13.41 15.72 -4.95
CA GLN A 197 -12.12 15.68 -4.25
C GLN A 197 -12.27 15.90 -2.74
N GLN A 198 -13.21 16.74 -2.30
CA GLN A 198 -13.44 16.99 -0.88
C GLN A 198 -14.06 15.77 -0.18
N GLU A 199 -15.07 15.14 -0.77
CA GLU A 199 -15.68 13.92 -0.20
C GLU A 199 -14.66 12.77 -0.13
N ARG A 200 -13.80 12.63 -1.15
CA ARG A 200 -12.68 11.69 -1.11
C ARG A 200 -11.70 11.99 0.02
N LYS A 201 -11.47 13.27 0.31
CA LYS A 201 -10.63 13.69 1.42
C LYS A 201 -11.24 13.30 2.77
N GLU A 202 -12.55 13.45 2.95
CA GLU A 202 -13.22 13.00 4.19
C GLU A 202 -13.05 11.49 4.42
N ILE A 203 -13.07 10.69 3.34
CA ILE A 203 -12.78 9.25 3.42
C ILE A 203 -11.34 9.01 3.89
N ILE A 204 -10.37 9.77 3.36
CA ILE A 204 -8.98 9.68 3.81
C ILE A 204 -8.85 10.09 5.27
N ASP A 205 -9.49 11.19 5.68
CA ASP A 205 -9.45 11.67 7.07
C ASP A 205 -10.06 10.64 8.02
N TYR A 206 -11.13 9.95 7.63
CA TYR A 206 -11.66 8.80 8.36
C TYR A 206 -10.64 7.66 8.44
N ILE A 207 -10.06 7.23 7.32
CA ILE A 207 -9.10 6.12 7.26
C ILE A 207 -7.86 6.38 8.14
N THR A 208 -7.38 7.62 8.19
CA THR A 208 -6.20 8.00 8.96
C THR A 208 -6.52 8.41 10.40
N GLY A 209 -7.81 8.47 10.77
CA GLY A 209 -8.25 8.94 12.08
C GLY A 209 -7.98 10.43 12.32
N THR A 210 -7.86 11.22 11.24
CA THR A 210 -7.67 12.66 11.31
C THR A 210 -8.87 13.30 12.00
N GLY A 211 -8.62 14.16 12.99
CA GLY A 211 -9.67 14.85 13.75
C GLY A 211 -10.30 14.02 14.87
N LEU A 212 -9.84 12.78 15.11
CA LEU A 212 -10.32 11.96 16.21
C LEU A 212 -9.96 12.56 17.57
N ASP A 213 -10.96 12.92 18.37
CA ASP A 213 -10.76 13.46 19.71
C ASP A 213 -10.91 12.38 20.79
N LEU A 214 -9.77 11.94 21.34
CA LEU A 214 -9.72 10.95 22.41
C LEU A 214 -10.48 11.37 23.68
N ARG A 215 -10.70 12.67 23.92
CA ARG A 215 -11.52 13.15 25.04
C ARG A 215 -12.97 12.73 24.87
N MET A 216 -13.49 12.74 23.65
CA MET A 216 -14.86 12.32 23.34
C MET A 216 -15.03 10.81 23.51
N LEU A 217 -13.95 10.04 23.41
CA LEU A 217 -13.91 8.60 23.69
C LEU A 217 -13.69 8.27 25.19
N GLY A 218 -13.67 9.28 26.06
CA GLY A 218 -13.40 9.07 27.50
C GLY A 218 -11.95 8.79 27.84
N LEU A 219 -11.02 8.97 26.90
CA LEU A 219 -9.60 8.67 27.02
C LEU A 219 -8.72 9.92 27.26
N GLY A 220 -9.29 11.11 27.30
CA GLY A 220 -8.51 12.36 27.36
C GLY A 220 -8.31 12.99 28.75
N GLY A 221 -8.71 12.31 29.84
CA GLY A 221 -8.53 12.79 31.22
C GLY A 221 -7.46 11.99 31.99
N ARG A 222 -7.15 12.41 33.23
CA ARG A 222 -6.23 11.65 34.13
C ARG A 222 -6.74 10.24 34.48
N ARG A 223 -8.04 9.99 34.32
CA ARG A 223 -8.68 8.69 34.47
C ARG A 223 -9.54 8.43 33.25
N VAL A 224 -9.56 7.17 32.81
CA VAL A 224 -10.48 6.70 31.77
C VAL A 224 -11.90 6.73 32.34
N ARG A 225 -12.84 7.27 31.55
CA ARG A 225 -14.28 7.24 31.88
C ARG A 225 -14.87 5.95 31.33
N ALA A 226 -14.97 4.93 32.19
CA ALA A 226 -15.33 3.57 31.78
C ALA A 226 -16.70 3.49 31.09
N GLU A 227 -17.64 4.39 31.40
CA GLU A 227 -18.99 4.36 30.82
C GLU A 227 -19.02 4.72 29.33
N ILE A 228 -17.99 5.41 28.83
CA ILE A 228 -17.90 5.87 27.43
C ILE A 228 -16.65 5.38 26.70
N ALA A 229 -15.78 4.66 27.43
CA ALA A 229 -14.55 4.09 26.88
C ALA A 229 -14.86 3.13 25.73
N PRO A 230 -13.98 3.00 24.73
CA PRO A 230 -14.18 2.06 23.64
C PRO A 230 -14.13 0.60 24.11
N ASP A 231 -15.04 -0.22 23.59
CA ASP A 231 -15.06 -1.68 23.82
C ASP A 231 -14.48 -2.44 22.62
N ILE A 232 -13.93 -3.65 22.84
CA ILE A 232 -13.36 -4.48 21.77
C ILE A 232 -14.40 -4.92 20.72
N ALA A 233 -15.68 -4.98 21.09
CA ALA A 233 -16.79 -5.32 20.21
C ALA A 233 -17.38 -4.09 19.49
N ASP A 234 -16.96 -2.87 19.86
CA ASP A 234 -17.45 -1.66 19.19
C ASP A 234 -17.05 -1.67 17.69
N PRO A 235 -17.88 -1.09 16.81
CA PRO A 235 -17.53 -0.91 15.40
C PRO A 235 -16.55 0.25 15.20
N GLY A 236 -15.96 0.32 14.00
CA GLY A 236 -15.12 1.43 13.56
C GLY A 236 -13.95 1.77 14.48
N TRP A 237 -13.65 3.06 14.58
CA TRP A 237 -12.51 3.56 15.36
C TRP A 237 -12.56 3.24 16.85
N ARG A 238 -13.76 3.12 17.44
CA ARG A 238 -13.89 2.76 18.85
C ARG A 238 -13.31 1.37 19.10
N GLY A 239 -13.82 0.37 18.40
CA GLY A 239 -13.30 -0.98 18.52
C GLY A 239 -11.86 -1.11 18.05
N ARG A 240 -11.48 -0.40 16.98
CA ARG A 240 -10.09 -0.40 16.48
C ARG A 240 -9.11 0.10 17.53
N ILE A 241 -9.47 1.15 18.28
CA ILE A 241 -8.68 1.63 19.43
C ILE A 241 -8.62 0.57 20.51
N ALA A 242 -9.76 0.03 20.96
CA ALA A 242 -9.79 -0.96 22.04
C ALA A 242 -8.97 -2.21 21.71
N ARG A 243 -9.17 -2.79 20.51
CA ARG A 243 -8.44 -3.97 20.03
C ARG A 243 -6.93 -3.69 19.89
N SER A 244 -6.55 -2.53 19.35
CA SER A 244 -5.14 -2.15 19.23
C SER A 244 -4.48 -1.92 20.60
N SER A 245 -5.18 -1.26 21.53
CA SER A 245 -4.69 -1.07 22.90
C SER A 245 -4.47 -2.41 23.60
N LEU A 246 -5.40 -3.34 23.48
CA LEU A 246 -5.27 -4.70 24.01
C LEU A 246 -4.07 -5.44 23.37
N GLN A 247 -3.93 -5.38 22.05
CA GLN A 247 -2.82 -6.00 21.35
C GLN A 247 -1.47 -5.43 21.80
N LEU A 248 -1.37 -4.10 21.96
CA LEU A 248 -0.17 -3.46 22.47
C LEU A 248 0.13 -3.91 23.90
N MET A 249 -0.87 -4.00 24.78
CA MET A 249 -0.68 -4.51 26.15
C MET A 249 -0.20 -5.96 26.17
N LEU A 250 -0.74 -6.82 25.31
CA LEU A 250 -0.35 -8.23 25.18
C LEU A 250 1.05 -8.42 24.60
N ALA A 251 1.45 -7.56 23.65
CA ALA A 251 2.74 -7.64 22.97
C ALA A 251 3.85 -6.89 23.70
N ALA A 252 3.53 -6.02 24.65
CA ALA A 252 4.51 -5.16 25.27
C ALA A 252 5.24 -5.85 26.43
N ASP A 253 6.54 -5.59 26.46
CA ASP A 253 7.38 -5.83 27.63
C ASP A 253 6.92 -4.89 28.77
N PRO A 254 6.70 -5.38 30.00
CA PRO A 254 6.39 -4.54 31.17
C PRO A 254 7.33 -3.36 31.35
N GLU A 255 8.61 -3.55 31.04
CA GLU A 255 9.62 -2.49 31.10
C GLU A 255 9.29 -1.39 30.07
N ARG A 256 8.90 -1.78 28.86
CA ARG A 256 8.50 -0.85 27.81
C ARG A 256 7.17 -0.13 28.10
N LEU A 257 6.21 -0.81 28.72
CA LEU A 257 4.96 -0.18 29.19
C LEU A 257 5.23 0.81 30.32
N TYR A 258 6.15 0.48 31.23
CA TYR A 258 6.57 1.38 32.29
C TYR A 258 7.30 2.61 31.72
N GLU A 259 8.19 2.46 30.74
CA GLU A 259 8.82 3.60 30.06
C GLU A 259 7.82 4.55 29.39
N LEU A 260 6.70 4.02 28.89
CA LEU A 260 5.68 4.80 28.19
C LEU A 260 4.67 5.46 29.15
N THR A 261 4.38 4.83 30.29
CA THR A 261 3.33 5.27 31.22
C THR A 261 3.86 5.88 32.51
N GLU A 262 5.11 5.61 32.85
CA GLU A 262 5.73 5.87 34.17
C GLU A 262 4.94 5.28 35.35
N ASP A 263 4.05 4.32 35.11
CA ASP A 263 3.18 3.70 36.12
C ASP A 263 3.64 2.27 36.45
N LYS A 264 3.96 2.03 37.72
CA LYS A 264 4.36 0.70 38.22
C LYS A 264 3.26 -0.36 38.05
N LYS A 265 2.01 0.02 37.83
CA LYS A 265 0.92 -0.89 37.45
C LYS A 265 1.17 -1.59 36.11
N ALA A 266 2.07 -1.08 35.28
CA ALA A 266 2.52 -1.77 34.07
C ALA A 266 3.00 -3.21 34.33
N TYR A 267 3.64 -3.44 35.48
CA TYR A 267 4.14 -4.78 35.86
C TYR A 267 3.04 -5.73 36.33
N SER A 268 1.99 -5.23 37.01
CA SER A 268 0.86 -6.07 37.46
C SER A 268 -0.05 -6.50 36.31
N ILE A 269 -0.15 -5.68 35.27
CA ILE A 269 -0.95 -5.98 34.07
C ILE A 269 -0.46 -7.28 33.39
N LYS A 270 0.85 -7.53 33.35
CA LYS A 270 1.39 -8.77 32.76
C LYS A 270 0.94 -10.02 33.50
N GLU A 271 0.93 -10.01 34.83
CA GLU A 271 0.47 -11.16 35.62
C GLU A 271 -1.01 -11.47 35.37
N GLU A 272 -1.85 -10.44 35.22
CA GLU A 272 -3.26 -10.62 34.86
C GLU A 272 -3.43 -11.18 33.44
N PHE A 273 -2.61 -10.73 32.50
CA PHE A 273 -2.64 -11.23 31.12
C PHE A 273 -2.11 -12.65 30.98
N GLU A 274 -1.05 -13.03 31.71
CA GLU A 274 -0.56 -14.41 31.73
C GLU A 274 -1.64 -15.36 32.26
N LYS A 275 -2.31 -14.98 33.35
CA LYS A 275 -3.47 -15.73 33.88
C LYS A 275 -4.62 -15.82 32.87
N ALA A 276 -4.97 -14.72 32.21
CA ALA A 276 -6.01 -14.73 31.18
C ALA A 276 -5.64 -15.64 30.00
N ARG A 277 -4.35 -15.66 29.61
CA ARG A 277 -3.84 -16.51 28.53
C ARG A 277 -3.88 -17.99 28.89
N GLU A 278 -3.49 -18.35 30.12
CA GLU A 278 -3.59 -19.72 30.65
C GLU A 278 -5.06 -20.18 30.73
N LEU A 279 -5.94 -19.32 31.24
CA LEU A 279 -7.38 -19.59 31.27
C LEU A 279 -7.98 -19.80 29.87
N LEU A 280 -7.55 -19.03 28.88
CA LEU A 280 -7.99 -19.21 27.50
C LEU A 280 -7.40 -20.49 26.89
N SER A 281 -6.12 -20.81 27.11
CA SER A 281 -5.50 -22.02 26.54
C SER A 281 -6.10 -23.31 27.10
N ASP A 282 -6.46 -23.32 28.38
CA ASP A 282 -7.00 -24.51 29.07
C ASP A 282 -8.49 -24.74 28.79
N ASN A 283 -9.22 -23.70 28.40
CA ASN A 283 -10.67 -23.75 28.18
C ASN A 283 -11.10 -23.69 26.71
N VAL A 284 -10.18 -23.66 25.73
CA VAL A 284 -10.59 -23.81 24.33
C VAL A 284 -10.95 -25.29 24.09
N PRO A 285 -12.22 -25.63 23.79
CA PRO A 285 -12.62 -27.00 23.54
C PRO A 285 -12.26 -27.32 22.09
N TRP A 286 -10.97 -27.49 21.79
CA TRP A 286 -10.47 -27.80 20.45
C TRP A 286 -11.18 -29.02 19.82
N GLY A 287 -11.69 -29.93 20.64
CA GLY A 287 -12.51 -31.08 20.21
C GLY A 287 -13.93 -30.75 19.73
N ALA A 288 -14.43 -29.53 19.97
CA ALA A 288 -15.74 -29.06 19.51
C ALA A 288 -15.68 -28.28 18.17
N LEU A 289 -14.48 -28.04 17.63
CA LEU A 289 -14.25 -27.38 16.34
C LEU A 289 -14.08 -28.37 15.16
N LYS A 290 -14.62 -29.59 15.29
CA LYS A 290 -14.72 -30.55 14.18
C LYS A 290 -15.99 -30.35 13.37
#